data_AF-A0A975DAU1-F1
#
_entry.id   AF-A0A975DAU1-F1
#
_cell.length_a   1.000
_cell.length_b   1.000
_cell.length_c   1.000
_cell.angle_alpha   90.00
_cell.angle_beta   90.00
_cell.angle_gamma   90.00
#
_symmetry.space_group_name_H-M   'P 1'
#
loop_
_entity.id
_entity.type
_entity.pdbx_description
1 polymer ?
#
loop_
_entity_poly.entity_id
_entity_poly.type
_entity_poly.pdbx_seq_one_letter_code
_entity_poly.pdbx_strand_id
1 'polypeptide(L)'
;MNTIDIDFDKKLEVKINNERPVNLTDLTVSLLDLSSQFQRFVEHESSEDCDISSELLIKEVRSGSIVVELVTKAAPLVPLLWQGGSLYQWVATASNIIDWFLGKAKNPPQDLTKKDLLQWKNIIEPVAKDAGSQLVISASDNATVINQLILSSEQANAAQNFINRKIANIDEPADHIHKKKVLVWYQTKFDSNSETGDKAIVEAIRKNPTKVIFENNAVKEAMLHGHNSFNKQWHELAYVVDIEVQTISGVPKLYKILRYYEDYTFDPGE
;
A
#
# COMPACT_ATOMS: atom_id res chain seq x y z
N MET A 1 -2.66 7.47 38.08
CA MET A 1 -3.52 8.14 37.07
C MET A 1 -2.56 8.98 36.24
N ASN A 2 -2.05 8.46 35.13
CA ASN A 2 -1.12 9.21 34.28
C ASN A 2 -1.92 10.28 33.54
N THR A 3 -1.78 11.53 33.96
CA THR A 3 -2.28 12.68 33.23
C THR A 3 -1.51 12.78 31.92
N ILE A 4 -2.22 12.58 30.81
CA ILE A 4 -1.68 12.81 29.47
C ILE A 4 -1.58 14.32 29.31
N ASP A 5 -0.35 14.83 29.17
CA ASP A 5 -0.09 16.26 29.00
C ASP A 5 -0.04 16.59 27.51
N ILE A 6 -0.62 17.74 27.12
CA ILE A 6 -0.62 18.20 25.74
C ILE A 6 0.49 19.25 25.63
N ASP A 7 1.54 18.94 24.85
CA ASP A 7 2.59 19.90 24.53
C ASP A 7 2.04 20.93 23.53
N PHE A 8 1.93 22.19 23.96
CA PHE A 8 1.48 23.31 23.12
C PHE A 8 2.63 24.11 22.53
N ASP A 9 3.88 23.86 22.95
CA ASP A 9 5.07 24.59 22.47
C ASP A 9 5.51 24.07 21.11
N LYS A 10 5.31 22.76 20.88
CA LYS A 10 5.50 22.10 19.59
C LYS A 10 4.17 21.94 18.88
N LYS A 11 4.10 22.46 17.66
CA LYS A 11 2.89 22.41 16.86
C LYS A 11 3.17 22.06 15.42
N LEU A 12 2.16 21.45 14.81
CA LEU A 12 2.08 21.23 13.38
C LEU A 12 0.99 22.14 12.82
N GLU A 13 1.32 22.98 11.86
CA GLU A 13 0.36 23.86 11.19
C GLU A 13 0.17 23.41 9.75
N VAL A 14 -1.09 23.18 9.38
CA VAL A 14 -1.51 22.86 8.02
C VAL A 14 -2.28 24.05 7.49
N LYS A 15 -1.75 24.70 6.46
CA LYS A 15 -2.34 25.89 5.86
C LYS A 15 -2.64 25.65 4.39
N ILE A 16 -3.89 25.87 3.99
CA ILE A 16 -4.31 25.88 2.59
C ILE A 16 -4.65 27.32 2.21
N ASN A 17 -3.79 27.93 1.41
CA ASN A 17 -4.06 29.22 0.77
C ASN A 17 -4.93 28.95 -0.46
N ASN A 18 -6.24 29.15 -0.36
CA ASN A 18 -7.20 28.87 -1.43
C ASN A 18 -7.69 30.17 -2.11
N GLU A 19 -7.89 30.12 -3.42
CA GLU A 19 -8.49 31.19 -4.23
C GLU A 19 -10.01 31.02 -4.32
N ARG A 20 -10.49 29.76 -4.27
CA ARG A 20 -11.91 29.42 -4.34
C ARG A 20 -12.36 28.71 -3.07
N PRO A 21 -13.67 28.72 -2.76
CA PRO A 21 -14.20 27.91 -1.66
C PRO A 21 -13.80 26.45 -1.81
N VAL A 22 -13.24 25.88 -0.73
CA VAL A 22 -12.85 24.46 -0.70
C VAL A 22 -14.07 23.60 -0.42
N ASN A 23 -14.19 22.48 -1.12
CA ASN A 23 -15.26 21.52 -0.86
C ASN A 23 -15.12 20.90 0.54
N LEU A 24 -16.20 20.91 1.32
CA LEU A 24 -16.22 20.41 2.69
C LEU A 24 -15.76 18.95 2.79
N THR A 25 -16.24 18.10 1.88
CA THR A 25 -15.88 16.68 1.84
C THR A 25 -14.40 16.51 1.51
N ASP A 26 -13.90 17.20 0.49
CA ASP A 26 -12.48 17.11 0.09
C ASP A 26 -11.56 17.56 1.25
N LEU A 27 -11.90 18.66 1.93
CA LEU A 27 -11.15 19.14 3.09
C LEU A 27 -11.19 18.12 4.24
N THR A 28 -12.37 17.58 4.55
CA THR A 28 -12.53 16.62 5.66
C THR A 28 -11.73 15.35 5.39
N VAL A 29 -11.81 14.79 4.18
CA VAL A 29 -11.05 13.60 3.79
C VAL A 29 -9.55 13.88 3.81
N SER A 30 -9.12 15.05 3.32
CA SER A 30 -7.71 15.48 3.38
C SER A 30 -7.18 15.49 4.82
N LEU A 31 -7.90 16.09 5.77
CA LEU A 31 -7.49 16.15 7.18
C LEU A 31 -7.51 14.77 7.85
N LEU A 32 -8.49 13.91 7.55
CA LEU A 32 -8.55 12.55 8.07
C LEU A 32 -7.38 11.69 7.58
N ASP A 33 -7.06 11.77 6.29
CA ASP A 33 -5.96 11.02 5.70
C ASP A 33 -4.60 11.55 6.14
N LEU A 34 -4.48 12.85 6.40
CA LEU A 34 -3.31 13.44 7.04
C LEU A 34 -3.08 12.85 8.43
N SER A 35 -4.14 12.78 9.24
CA SER A 35 -4.11 12.16 10.57
C SER A 35 -3.68 10.69 10.50
N SER A 36 -4.25 9.93 9.56
CA SER A 36 -3.89 8.53 9.35
C SER A 36 -2.43 8.34 8.93
N GLN A 37 -1.88 9.21 8.07
CA GLN A 37 -0.47 9.13 7.65
C GLN A 37 0.49 9.52 8.78
N PHE A 38 0.11 10.46 9.64
CA PHE A 38 0.88 10.80 10.84
C PHE A 38 0.88 9.67 11.86
N GLN A 39 -0.28 9.08 12.16
CA GLN A 39 -0.38 7.95 13.08
C GLN A 39 0.50 6.79 12.61
N ARG A 40 0.42 6.43 11.33
CA ARG A 40 1.26 5.38 10.74
C ARG A 40 2.75 5.69 10.84
N PHE A 41 3.16 6.94 10.63
CA PHE A 41 4.55 7.35 10.83
C PHE A 41 5.00 7.10 12.27
N VAL A 42 4.17 7.47 13.26
CA VAL A 42 4.49 7.22 14.67
C VAL A 42 4.56 5.72 14.98
N GLU A 43 3.63 4.91 14.46
CA GLU A 43 3.64 3.46 14.63
C GLU A 43 4.92 2.83 14.06
N HIS A 44 5.36 3.26 12.88
CA HIS A 44 6.59 2.75 12.23
C HIS A 44 7.86 3.10 13.00
N GLU A 45 7.93 4.29 13.60
CA GLU A 45 9.10 4.75 14.36
C GLU A 45 9.08 4.28 15.83
N SER A 46 7.97 3.69 16.29
CA SER A 46 7.82 3.18 17.65
C SER A 46 8.34 1.74 17.79
N SER A 47 8.95 1.41 18.93
CA SER A 47 9.29 0.02 19.27
C SER A 47 8.02 -0.77 19.63
N GLU A 48 7.98 -2.07 19.30
CA GLU A 48 6.83 -2.99 19.51
C GLU A 48 6.24 -2.98 20.93
N ASP A 49 7.00 -2.56 21.95
CA ASP A 49 6.58 -2.50 23.35
C ASP A 49 5.91 -1.18 23.78
N CYS A 50 5.70 -0.22 22.87
CA CYS A 50 5.12 1.08 23.19
C CYS A 50 3.70 1.24 22.61
N ASP A 51 2.69 1.28 23.48
CA ASP A 51 1.31 1.62 23.11
C ASP A 51 1.20 3.15 22.91
N ILE A 52 1.64 3.63 21.74
CA ILE A 52 1.65 5.06 21.40
C ILE A 52 0.34 5.41 20.69
N SER A 53 -0.66 5.89 21.44
CA SER A 53 -1.78 6.61 20.82
C SER A 53 -1.28 7.98 20.37
N SER A 54 -1.20 8.20 19.07
CA SER A 54 -0.85 9.48 18.45
C SER A 54 -2.09 10.04 17.78
N GLU A 55 -2.65 11.11 18.35
CA GLU A 55 -3.82 11.80 17.81
C GLU A 55 -3.46 13.24 17.49
N LEU A 56 -3.80 13.70 16.28
CA LEU A 56 -3.73 15.10 15.88
C LEU A 56 -5.06 15.78 16.15
N LEU A 57 -5.05 16.83 16.97
CA LEU A 57 -6.24 17.56 17.39
C LEU A 57 -6.27 18.97 16.78
N ILE A 58 -7.43 19.41 16.26
CA ILE A 58 -7.61 20.78 15.77
C ILE A 58 -7.66 21.75 16.96
N LYS A 59 -6.67 22.65 17.05
CA LYS A 59 -6.64 23.72 18.06
C LYS A 59 -7.39 24.98 17.63
N GLU A 60 -7.25 25.40 16.37
CA GLU A 60 -7.87 26.63 15.85
C GLU A 60 -8.07 26.54 14.33
N VAL A 61 -9.10 27.23 13.81
CA VAL A 61 -9.33 27.47 12.37
C VAL A 61 -9.46 28.98 12.12
N ARG A 62 -8.60 29.55 11.27
CA ARG A 62 -8.54 31.01 10.99
C ARG A 62 -9.08 31.36 9.59
N SER A 63 -9.46 32.63 9.39
CA SER A 63 -9.97 33.16 8.11
C SER A 63 -8.84 33.71 7.22
N GLY A 64 -9.02 33.67 5.89
CA GLY A 64 -8.07 34.10 4.86
C GLY A 64 -7.26 32.96 4.23
N SER A 65 -7.21 31.80 4.90
CA SER A 65 -6.67 30.50 4.45
C SER A 65 -7.17 29.44 5.45
N ILE A 66 -7.40 28.20 5.04
CA ILE A 66 -7.75 27.14 6.01
C ILE A 66 -6.47 26.81 6.79
N VAL A 67 -6.33 27.34 8.00
CA VAL A 67 -5.21 27.07 8.90
C VAL A 67 -5.70 26.13 9.99
N VAL A 68 -5.12 24.93 10.06
CA VAL A 68 -5.41 23.93 11.09
C VAL A 68 -4.15 23.74 11.91
N GLU A 69 -4.20 24.14 13.17
CA GLU A 69 -3.12 23.87 14.12
C GLU A 69 -3.38 22.53 14.82
N LEU A 70 -2.38 21.64 14.79
CA LEU A 70 -2.44 20.28 15.30
C LEU A 70 -1.38 20.07 16.39
N VAL A 71 -1.81 19.48 17.51
CA VAL A 71 -0.96 19.09 18.64
C VAL A 71 -1.01 17.57 18.83
N THR A 72 0.09 16.99 19.32
CA THR A 72 0.19 15.54 19.56
C THR A 72 -0.13 15.21 21.01
N LYS A 73 -1.06 14.30 21.22
CA LYS A 73 -1.32 13.71 22.53
C LYS A 73 -0.45 12.45 22.71
N ALA A 74 0.74 12.56 23.29
CA ALA A 74 1.65 11.42 23.48
C ALA A 74 1.88 11.10 24.97
N ALA A 75 1.91 9.82 25.33
CA ALA A 75 2.33 9.40 26.67
C ALA A 75 3.86 9.62 26.84
N PRO A 76 4.35 9.96 28.05
CA PRO A 76 5.73 10.39 28.30
C PRO A 76 6.81 9.27 28.19
N LEU A 77 6.55 8.16 27.52
CA LEU A 77 7.37 6.93 27.63
C LEU A 77 8.45 6.73 26.57
N VAL A 78 8.78 7.70 25.71
CA VAL A 78 9.90 7.53 24.76
C VAL A 78 10.98 8.58 25.02
N PRO A 79 12.04 8.30 25.81
CA PRO A 79 13.08 9.28 26.10
C PRO A 79 14.19 9.44 25.05
N LEU A 80 14.14 8.79 23.87
CA LEU A 80 15.35 8.63 23.02
C LEU A 80 15.24 8.96 21.52
N LEU A 81 14.08 9.38 20.98
CA LEU A 81 13.97 9.84 19.57
C LEU A 81 13.95 11.38 19.42
N TRP A 82 14.17 12.13 20.51
CA TRP A 82 13.68 13.49 20.66
C TRP A 82 14.76 14.58 20.76
N GLN A 83 15.79 14.56 19.91
CA GLN A 83 16.58 15.80 19.69
C GLN A 83 15.90 16.79 18.72
N GLY A 84 14.75 16.41 18.13
CA GLY A 84 13.98 17.29 17.24
C GLY A 84 12.48 16.97 17.10
N GLY A 85 11.86 16.13 17.93
CA GLY A 85 10.41 15.91 17.86
C GLY A 85 9.88 15.11 16.65
N SER A 86 8.87 14.26 16.91
CA SER A 86 8.17 13.48 15.88
C SER A 86 7.55 14.34 14.77
N LEU A 87 7.13 15.57 15.08
CA LEU A 87 6.55 16.49 14.11
C LEU A 87 7.56 16.97 13.05
N TYR A 88 8.82 17.27 13.42
CA TYR A 88 9.80 17.80 12.46
C TYR A 88 10.24 16.72 11.48
N GLN A 89 10.44 15.49 12.00
CA GLN A 89 10.71 14.31 11.20
C GLN A 89 9.54 13.96 10.29
N TRP A 90 8.31 14.03 10.78
CA TRP A 90 7.15 13.79 9.94
C TRP A 90 7.05 14.78 8.76
N VAL A 91 7.29 16.07 8.98
CA VAL A 91 7.33 17.05 7.88
C VAL A 91 8.46 16.74 6.89
N ALA A 92 9.60 16.25 7.36
CA ALA A 92 10.70 15.83 6.49
C ALA A 92 10.32 14.61 5.64
N THR A 93 9.73 13.60 6.27
CA THR A 93 9.22 12.39 5.59
C THR A 93 8.15 12.75 4.56
N ALA A 94 7.18 13.59 4.94
CA ALA A 94 6.15 14.11 4.04
C ALA A 94 6.78 14.83 2.84
N SER A 95 7.78 15.68 3.08
CA SER A 95 8.49 16.39 2.02
C SER A 95 9.21 15.44 1.06
N ASN A 96 9.89 14.41 1.59
CA ASN A 96 10.57 13.40 0.79
C ASN A 96 9.58 12.58 -0.07
N ILE A 97 8.40 12.26 0.47
CA ILE A 97 7.34 11.56 -0.26
C ILE A 97 6.82 12.42 -1.40
N ILE A 98 6.53 13.70 -1.14
CA ILE A 98 6.10 14.65 -2.18
C ILE A 98 7.19 14.83 -3.25
N ASP A 99 8.45 14.99 -2.86
CA ASP A 99 9.56 15.12 -3.80
C ASP A 99 9.72 13.88 -4.68
N TRP A 100 9.44 12.69 -4.15
CA TRP A 100 9.35 11.46 -4.95
C TRP A 100 8.18 11.50 -5.94
N PHE A 101 6.98 11.92 -5.53
CA PHE A 101 5.84 12.07 -6.46
C PHE A 101 6.11 13.09 -7.57
N LEU A 102 6.89 14.13 -7.28
CA LEU A 102 7.33 15.13 -8.23
C LEU A 102 8.52 14.68 -9.10
N GLY A 103 9.03 13.46 -8.90
CA GLY A 103 10.15 12.91 -9.66
C GLY A 103 11.51 13.52 -9.32
N LYS A 104 11.62 14.29 -8.22
CA LYS A 104 12.89 14.84 -7.73
C LYS A 104 13.73 13.79 -7.01
N ALA A 105 13.08 12.75 -6.47
CA ALA A 105 13.72 11.55 -5.94
C ALA A 105 13.46 10.34 -6.85
N LYS A 106 14.44 9.45 -7.00
CA LYS A 106 14.32 8.24 -7.86
C LYS A 106 13.52 7.12 -7.18
N ASN A 107 13.73 6.93 -5.88
CA ASN A 107 13.12 5.87 -5.09
C ASN A 107 12.21 6.49 -4.01
N PRO A 108 11.13 5.79 -3.61
CA PRO A 108 10.32 6.25 -2.49
C PRO A 108 11.15 6.23 -1.19
N PRO A 109 10.90 7.15 -0.25
CA PRO A 109 11.63 7.19 1.02
C PRO A 109 11.25 6.06 1.97
N GLN A 110 10.11 5.39 1.74
CA GLN A 110 9.60 4.26 2.51
C GLN A 110 8.68 3.39 1.63
N ASP A 111 8.33 2.20 2.10
CA ASP A 111 7.36 1.34 1.41
C ASP A 111 5.93 1.91 1.53
N LEU A 112 5.38 2.35 0.39
CA LEU A 112 4.03 2.91 0.29
C LEU A 112 3.08 1.89 -0.37
N THR A 113 2.03 1.53 0.35
CA THR A 113 0.93 0.68 -0.13
C THR A 113 -0.01 1.46 -1.04
N LYS A 114 -0.89 0.76 -1.77
CA LYS A 114 -1.98 1.40 -2.53
C LYS A 114 -2.86 2.31 -1.65
N LYS A 115 -3.11 1.89 -0.40
CA LYS A 115 -3.87 2.70 0.57
C LYS A 115 -3.14 4.03 0.83
N ASP A 116 -1.83 3.98 1.08
CA ASP A 116 -1.05 5.21 1.31
C ASP A 116 -1.09 6.16 0.12
N LEU A 117 -0.94 5.61 -1.09
CA LEU A 117 -1.02 6.42 -2.31
C LEU A 117 -2.37 7.13 -2.43
N LEU A 118 -3.47 6.45 -2.12
CA LEU A 118 -4.80 7.07 -2.09
C LEU A 118 -4.91 8.15 -1.02
N GLN A 119 -4.38 7.91 0.18
CA GLN A 119 -4.38 8.89 1.27
C GLN A 119 -3.56 10.13 0.92
N TRP A 120 -2.38 9.97 0.33
CA TRP A 120 -1.57 11.07 -0.17
C TRP A 120 -2.26 11.86 -1.28
N LYS A 121 -2.98 11.18 -2.19
CA LYS A 121 -3.79 11.84 -3.21
C LYS A 121 -4.88 12.70 -2.58
N ASN A 122 -5.57 12.17 -1.57
CA ASN A 122 -6.64 12.87 -0.87
C ASN A 122 -6.12 14.08 -0.06
N ILE A 123 -4.95 13.95 0.57
CA ILE A 123 -4.30 15.04 1.30
C ILE A 123 -4.10 16.26 0.39
N ILE A 124 -3.64 16.03 -0.85
CA ILE A 124 -3.32 17.10 -1.81
C ILE A 124 -4.49 17.52 -2.71
N GLU A 125 -5.62 16.79 -2.69
CA GLU A 125 -6.79 17.01 -3.53
C GLU A 125 -7.38 18.43 -3.44
N PRO A 126 -7.57 19.02 -2.23
CA PRO A 126 -8.09 20.39 -2.12
C PRO A 126 -7.25 21.42 -2.87
N VAL A 127 -5.94 21.22 -2.93
CA VAL A 127 -4.98 22.13 -3.53
C VAL A 127 -4.82 21.87 -5.03
N ALA A 128 -4.93 20.61 -5.47
CA ALA A 128 -4.91 20.27 -6.89
C ALA A 128 -6.14 20.84 -7.65
N LYS A 129 -7.32 20.87 -7.00
CA LYS A 129 -8.57 21.35 -7.59
C LYS A 129 -8.70 22.87 -7.69
N ASP A 130 -7.86 23.63 -7.00
CA ASP A 130 -7.95 25.08 -6.91
C ASP A 130 -6.70 25.74 -7.52
N ALA A 131 -6.84 26.28 -8.73
CA ALA A 131 -5.73 26.91 -9.44
C ALA A 131 -5.23 28.14 -8.68
N GLY A 132 -3.92 28.22 -8.45
CA GLY A 132 -3.30 29.26 -7.62
C GLY A 132 -3.23 28.90 -6.13
N SER A 133 -3.87 27.80 -5.70
CA SER A 133 -3.83 27.34 -4.32
C SER A 133 -2.45 26.81 -3.91
N GLN A 134 -2.19 26.82 -2.60
CA GLN A 134 -0.97 26.31 -2.01
C GLN A 134 -1.25 25.62 -0.67
N LEU A 135 -0.69 24.42 -0.51
CA LEU A 135 -0.59 23.72 0.77
C LEU A 135 0.75 24.06 1.42
N VAL A 136 0.71 24.42 2.69
CA VAL A 136 1.87 24.58 3.55
C VAL A 136 1.67 23.70 4.77
N ILE A 137 2.63 22.81 5.03
CA ILE A 137 2.67 22.01 6.26
C ILE A 137 3.96 22.37 6.97
N SER A 138 3.85 23.00 8.13
CA SER A 138 5.02 23.44 8.90
C SER A 138 5.00 22.90 10.30
N ALA A 139 6.16 22.55 10.81
CA ALA A 139 6.33 22.22 12.22
C ALA A 139 7.21 23.28 12.89
N SER A 140 6.78 23.74 14.06
CA SER A 140 7.42 24.85 14.76
C SER A 140 7.61 24.57 16.24
N ASP A 141 8.66 25.16 16.80
CA ASP A 141 8.97 25.23 18.23
C ASP A 141 8.86 26.69 18.69
N ASN A 142 7.98 27.01 19.65
CA ASN A 142 7.93 28.35 20.24
C ASN A 142 7.93 29.50 19.21
N ALA A 143 7.11 29.35 18.15
CA ALA A 143 6.95 30.24 16.98
C ALA A 143 8.07 30.22 15.92
N THR A 144 9.14 29.46 16.10
CA THR A 144 10.17 29.28 15.06
C THR A 144 9.81 28.08 14.18
N VAL A 145 9.62 28.30 12.88
CA VAL A 145 9.42 27.20 11.91
C VAL A 145 10.73 26.43 11.76
N ILE A 146 10.72 25.15 12.13
CA ILE A 146 11.89 24.27 12.06
C ILE A 146 11.94 23.52 10.74
N ASN A 147 10.77 23.08 10.25
CA ASN A 147 10.67 22.38 8.98
C ASN A 147 9.36 22.75 8.27
N GLN A 148 9.38 22.78 6.93
CA GLN A 148 8.20 23.09 6.14
C GLN A 148 8.17 22.33 4.80
N LEU A 149 6.98 21.89 4.44
CA LEU A 149 6.60 21.45 3.10
C LEU A 149 5.73 22.52 2.48
N ILE A 150 6.07 22.95 1.26
CA ILE A 150 5.25 23.85 0.45
C ILE A 150 4.92 23.15 -0.88
N LEU A 151 3.64 23.08 -1.21
CA LEU A 151 3.14 22.43 -2.42
C LEU A 151 2.16 23.36 -3.15
N SER A 152 2.49 23.78 -4.37
CA SER A 152 1.56 24.57 -5.22
C SER A 152 0.50 23.67 -5.86
N SER A 153 -0.60 24.28 -6.33
CA SER A 153 -1.64 23.60 -7.13
C SER A 153 -1.09 22.88 -8.38
N GLU A 154 -0.08 23.43 -9.06
CA GLU A 154 0.59 22.78 -10.19
C GLU A 154 1.35 21.52 -9.76
N GLN A 155 2.10 21.62 -8.66
CA GLN A 155 2.83 20.48 -8.10
C GLN A 155 1.87 19.43 -7.56
N ALA A 156 0.77 19.84 -6.91
CA ALA A 156 -0.27 18.94 -6.43
C ALA A 156 -0.89 18.16 -7.59
N ASN A 157 -1.24 18.83 -8.69
CA ASN A 157 -1.72 18.17 -9.91
C ASN A 157 -0.70 17.19 -10.50
N ALA A 158 0.59 17.57 -10.56
CA ALA A 158 1.65 16.68 -11.03
C ALA A 158 1.81 15.44 -10.13
N ALA A 159 1.80 15.62 -8.82
CA ALA A 159 1.87 14.54 -7.85
C ALA A 159 0.65 13.61 -7.95
N GLN A 160 -0.56 14.15 -8.14
CA GLN A 160 -1.76 13.33 -8.39
C GLN A 160 -1.63 12.49 -9.65
N ASN A 161 -1.11 13.04 -10.73
CA ASN A 161 -0.88 12.30 -11.97
C ASN A 161 0.17 11.19 -11.79
N PHE A 162 1.22 11.44 -11.00
CA PHE A 162 2.17 10.39 -10.61
C PHE A 162 1.47 9.28 -9.80
N ILE A 163 0.71 9.66 -8.76
CA ILE A 163 0.00 8.72 -7.89
C ILE A 163 -0.99 7.87 -8.70
N ASN A 164 -1.81 8.49 -9.56
CA ASN A 164 -2.77 7.79 -10.40
C ASN A 164 -2.09 6.76 -11.31
N ARG A 165 -0.93 7.11 -11.91
CA ARG A 165 -0.14 6.15 -12.70
C ARG A 165 0.41 5.02 -11.83
N LYS A 166 0.89 5.31 -10.62
CA LYS A 166 1.38 4.27 -9.71
C LYS A 166 0.27 3.33 -9.23
N ILE A 167 -0.90 3.86 -8.90
CA ILE A 167 -2.07 3.06 -8.55
C ILE A 167 -2.50 2.22 -9.76
N ALA A 168 -2.57 2.83 -10.94
CA ALA A 168 -2.85 2.10 -12.18
C ALA A 168 -1.84 0.99 -12.42
N ASN A 169 -0.55 1.17 -12.14
CA ASN A 169 0.45 0.10 -12.28
C ASN A 169 0.34 -0.99 -11.19
N ILE A 170 -0.23 -0.69 -10.03
CA ILE A 170 -0.53 -1.68 -8.98
C ILE A 170 -1.79 -2.48 -9.35
N ASP A 171 -2.77 -1.80 -9.97
CA ASP A 171 -4.04 -2.37 -10.42
C ASP A 171 -3.93 -3.03 -11.80
N GLU A 172 -2.95 -2.61 -12.59
CA GLU A 172 -2.44 -3.38 -13.71
C GLU A 172 -1.99 -4.71 -13.12
N PRO A 173 -2.46 -5.84 -13.67
CA PRO A 173 -1.96 -7.13 -13.25
C PRO A 173 -0.47 -7.22 -13.62
N ALA A 174 0.40 -6.72 -12.74
CA ALA A 174 1.83 -6.88 -12.85
C ALA A 174 2.11 -8.37 -12.65
N ASP A 175 2.33 -9.08 -13.75
CA ASP A 175 2.83 -10.45 -13.80
C ASP A 175 2.03 -11.50 -13.01
N HIS A 176 0.71 -11.33 -12.84
CA HIS A 176 -0.11 -12.44 -12.33
C HIS A 176 -0.01 -13.65 -13.27
N ILE A 177 0.20 -13.43 -14.57
CA ILE A 177 0.37 -14.50 -15.55
C ILE A 177 1.83 -14.96 -15.60
N HIS A 178 2.13 -16.06 -14.92
CA HIS A 178 3.41 -16.75 -15.05
C HIS A 178 3.32 -17.84 -16.10
N LYS A 179 4.19 -17.74 -17.11
CA LYS A 179 4.23 -18.73 -18.20
C LYS A 179 5.18 -19.89 -17.87
N LYS A 180 4.80 -21.07 -18.35
CA LYS A 180 5.61 -22.31 -18.29
C LYS A 180 6.22 -22.59 -16.91
N LYS A 181 5.38 -22.58 -15.88
CA LYS A 181 5.78 -22.94 -14.52
C LYS A 181 5.48 -24.41 -14.24
N VAL A 182 6.32 -25.02 -13.42
CA VAL A 182 6.14 -26.39 -12.96
C VAL A 182 5.14 -26.39 -11.81
N LEU A 183 4.09 -27.19 -11.96
CA LEU A 183 3.02 -27.40 -10.99
C LEU A 183 2.98 -28.87 -10.61
N VAL A 184 2.90 -29.13 -9.30
CA VAL A 184 2.74 -30.48 -8.74
C VAL A 184 1.49 -30.50 -7.87
N TRP A 185 0.68 -31.56 -8.00
CA TRP A 185 -0.52 -31.72 -7.19
C TRP A 185 -0.17 -31.96 -5.72
N TYR A 186 -0.87 -31.27 -4.83
CA TYR A 186 -0.83 -31.55 -3.38
C TYR A 186 -2.11 -32.27 -2.95
N GLN A 187 -3.25 -31.84 -3.48
CA GLN A 187 -4.54 -32.43 -3.25
C GLN A 187 -5.40 -32.20 -4.48
N THR A 188 -6.16 -33.22 -4.88
CA THR A 188 -7.14 -33.10 -5.94
C THR A 188 -8.28 -34.06 -5.69
N LYS A 189 -9.50 -33.70 -6.10
CA LYS A 189 -10.64 -34.61 -6.06
C LYS A 189 -10.75 -35.34 -7.39
N PHE A 190 -10.97 -36.65 -7.35
CA PHE A 190 -11.22 -37.51 -8.53
C PHE A 190 -12.56 -37.24 -9.24
N ASP A 191 -13.18 -36.07 -9.01
CA ASP A 191 -14.45 -35.67 -9.61
C ASP A 191 -14.21 -34.41 -10.46
N SER A 192 -14.29 -34.59 -11.77
CA SER A 192 -14.10 -33.50 -12.71
C SER A 192 -15.20 -32.43 -12.62
N ASN A 193 -16.35 -32.74 -12.01
CA ASN A 193 -17.42 -31.77 -11.74
C ASN A 193 -17.24 -30.98 -10.44
N SER A 194 -16.23 -31.31 -9.61
CA SER A 194 -16.00 -30.59 -8.35
C SER A 194 -15.14 -29.34 -8.57
N GLU A 195 -15.68 -28.15 -8.30
CA GLU A 195 -14.95 -26.87 -8.40
C GLU A 195 -14.16 -26.50 -7.14
N THR A 196 -14.16 -27.36 -6.12
CA THR A 196 -13.60 -27.04 -4.80
C THR A 196 -12.75 -28.17 -4.23
N GLY A 197 -11.56 -27.83 -3.76
CA GLY A 197 -10.67 -28.73 -3.00
C GLY A 197 -9.33 -29.00 -3.66
N ASP A 198 -9.14 -28.61 -4.93
CA ASP A 198 -7.87 -28.77 -5.62
C ASP A 198 -6.81 -27.79 -5.08
N LYS A 199 -5.63 -28.32 -4.77
CA LYS A 199 -4.46 -27.57 -4.33
C LYS A 199 -3.22 -28.09 -5.03
N ALA A 200 -2.36 -27.18 -5.42
CA ALA A 200 -1.08 -27.49 -6.02
C ALA A 200 0.04 -26.63 -5.44
N ILE A 201 1.27 -27.04 -5.73
CA ILE A 201 2.49 -26.33 -5.39
C ILE A 201 3.17 -25.92 -6.69
N VAL A 202 3.58 -24.65 -6.75
CA VAL A 202 4.42 -24.09 -7.81
C VAL A 202 5.60 -23.47 -7.10
N GLU A 203 6.69 -24.22 -6.92
CA GLU A 203 7.79 -23.81 -6.02
C GLU A 203 8.44 -22.49 -6.41
N ALA A 204 8.46 -22.18 -7.71
CA ALA A 204 8.98 -20.92 -8.25
C ALA A 204 8.16 -19.69 -7.82
N ILE A 205 6.95 -19.88 -7.28
CA ILE A 205 6.06 -18.82 -6.81
C ILE A 205 5.88 -18.94 -5.29
N ARG A 206 5.48 -20.12 -4.81
CA ARG A 206 5.26 -20.39 -3.39
C ARG A 206 5.36 -21.89 -3.11
N LYS A 207 6.12 -22.26 -2.09
CA LYS A 207 6.32 -23.66 -1.65
C LYS A 207 5.12 -24.26 -0.91
N ASN A 208 4.16 -23.46 -0.48
CA ASN A 208 3.00 -23.93 0.27
C ASN A 208 1.85 -24.31 -0.69
N PRO A 209 1.06 -25.35 -0.35
CA PRO A 209 -0.13 -25.72 -1.11
C PRO A 209 -1.10 -24.54 -1.25
N THR A 210 -1.48 -24.26 -2.49
CA THR A 210 -2.31 -23.11 -2.86
C THR A 210 -3.51 -23.57 -3.69
N LYS A 211 -4.68 -22.96 -3.48
CA LYS A 211 -5.93 -23.36 -4.15
C LYS A 211 -5.78 -23.23 -5.66
N VAL A 212 -6.27 -24.21 -6.41
CA VAL A 212 -6.27 -24.21 -7.87
C VAL A 212 -7.70 -24.09 -8.39
N ILE A 213 -7.87 -23.31 -9.45
CA ILE A 213 -9.03 -23.31 -10.33
C ILE A 213 -8.54 -23.39 -11.79
N PHE A 214 -9.45 -23.67 -12.72
CA PHE A 214 -9.12 -23.80 -14.14
C PHE A 214 -9.84 -22.73 -14.95
N GLU A 215 -9.22 -22.28 -16.05
CA GLU A 215 -9.87 -21.40 -17.02
C GLU A 215 -11.12 -22.03 -17.62
N ASN A 216 -11.06 -23.34 -17.88
CA ASN A 216 -12.17 -24.10 -18.43
C ASN A 216 -12.01 -25.60 -18.10
N ASN A 217 -13.09 -26.35 -18.28
CA ASN A 217 -13.12 -27.78 -18.01
C ASN A 217 -12.18 -28.58 -18.92
N ALA A 218 -11.91 -28.13 -20.15
CA ALA A 218 -11.02 -28.86 -21.05
C ALA A 218 -9.58 -28.95 -20.51
N VAL A 219 -9.07 -27.85 -19.92
CA VAL A 219 -7.76 -27.84 -19.27
C VAL A 219 -7.75 -28.77 -18.05
N LYS A 220 -8.83 -28.76 -17.26
CA LYS A 220 -8.98 -29.65 -16.10
C LYS A 220 -8.95 -31.11 -16.51
N GLU A 221 -9.80 -31.50 -17.45
CA GLU A 221 -9.88 -32.87 -17.94
C GLU A 221 -8.52 -33.34 -18.49
N ALA A 222 -7.85 -32.53 -19.31
CA ALA A 222 -6.54 -32.87 -19.86
C ALA A 222 -5.48 -33.17 -18.79
N MET A 223 -5.51 -32.51 -17.64
CA MET A 223 -4.55 -32.73 -16.56
C MET A 223 -4.92 -33.89 -15.62
N LEU A 224 -6.21 -34.26 -15.54
CA LEU A 224 -6.71 -35.34 -14.68
C LEU A 224 -6.76 -36.71 -15.39
N HIS A 225 -6.59 -36.74 -16.71
CA HIS A 225 -6.47 -37.99 -17.46
C HIS A 225 -5.05 -38.55 -17.39
N GLY A 226 -4.94 -39.88 -17.31
CA GLY A 226 -3.65 -40.58 -17.27
C GLY A 226 -2.83 -40.35 -18.54
N HIS A 227 -1.51 -40.22 -18.38
CA HIS A 227 -0.58 -40.20 -19.50
C HIS A 227 -0.05 -41.62 -19.76
N ASN A 228 -0.37 -42.18 -20.92
CA ASN A 228 0.07 -43.54 -21.31
C ASN A 228 1.60 -43.66 -21.46
N SER A 229 2.31 -42.53 -21.52
CA SER A 229 3.75 -42.46 -21.70
C SER A 229 4.55 -42.63 -20.40
N PHE A 230 3.90 -42.62 -19.23
CA PHE A 230 4.55 -42.71 -17.92
C PHE A 230 4.06 -43.91 -17.12
N ASN A 231 4.95 -44.52 -16.35
CA ASN A 231 4.63 -45.64 -15.43
C ASN A 231 4.04 -45.17 -14.09
N LYS A 232 3.72 -43.88 -13.96
CA LYS A 232 3.13 -43.26 -12.76
C LYS A 232 1.72 -42.79 -13.01
N GLN A 233 0.96 -42.66 -11.92
CA GLN A 233 -0.36 -42.05 -11.99
C GLN A 233 -0.22 -40.54 -12.21
N TRP A 234 -1.20 -39.94 -12.90
CA TRP A 234 -1.20 -38.53 -13.27
C TRP A 234 -0.91 -37.60 -12.07
N HIS A 235 -1.47 -37.87 -10.89
CA HIS A 235 -1.29 -37.03 -9.71
C HIS A 235 0.14 -37.03 -9.13
N GLU A 236 1.01 -37.94 -9.57
CA GLU A 236 2.43 -38.02 -9.17
C GLU A 236 3.37 -37.31 -10.15
N LEU A 237 2.84 -36.79 -11.27
CA LEU A 237 3.61 -36.12 -12.31
C LEU A 237 3.77 -34.61 -12.05
N ALA A 238 4.77 -34.03 -12.70
CA ALA A 238 5.00 -32.60 -12.72
C ALA A 238 4.51 -32.01 -14.06
N TYR A 239 3.70 -30.95 -13.97
CA TYR A 239 3.00 -30.36 -15.11
C TYR A 239 3.57 -28.98 -15.44
N VAL A 240 3.75 -28.69 -16.72
CA VAL A 240 4.12 -27.34 -17.17
C VAL A 240 2.86 -26.58 -17.57
N VAL A 241 2.65 -25.43 -16.94
CA VAL A 241 1.42 -24.63 -17.08
C VAL A 241 1.68 -23.14 -17.22
N ASP A 242 0.76 -22.44 -17.88
CA ASP A 242 0.61 -21.00 -17.71
C ASP A 242 -0.45 -20.76 -16.63
N ILE A 243 -0.14 -19.92 -15.65
CA ILE A 243 -1.01 -19.68 -14.49
C ILE A 243 -1.19 -18.20 -14.25
N GLU A 244 -2.40 -17.81 -13.88
CA GLU A 244 -2.69 -16.52 -13.27
C GLU A 244 -2.69 -16.67 -11.73
N VAL A 245 -1.90 -15.88 -11.03
CA VAL A 245 -1.80 -15.87 -9.57
C VAL A 245 -2.70 -14.79 -9.00
N GLN A 246 -3.54 -15.14 -8.04
CA GLN A 246 -4.38 -14.20 -7.31
C GLN A 246 -3.84 -14.07 -5.88
N THR A 247 -3.56 -12.84 -5.46
CA THR A 247 -2.94 -12.54 -4.17
C THR A 247 -3.90 -11.83 -3.21
N ILE A 248 -3.69 -12.01 -1.90
CA ILE A 248 -4.30 -11.21 -0.85
C ILE A 248 -3.16 -10.65 0.01
N SER A 249 -3.06 -9.34 0.11
CA SER A 249 -1.95 -8.64 0.79
C SER A 249 -0.57 -9.09 0.29
N GLY A 250 -0.41 -9.28 -1.02
CA GLY A 250 0.83 -9.76 -1.66
C GLY A 250 1.13 -11.25 -1.49
N VAL A 251 0.30 -12.00 -0.74
CA VAL A 251 0.48 -13.45 -0.56
C VAL A 251 -0.34 -14.21 -1.59
N PRO A 252 0.25 -15.12 -2.40
CA PRO A 252 -0.50 -15.98 -3.31
C PRO A 252 -1.53 -16.85 -2.57
N LYS A 253 -2.81 -16.73 -2.96
CA LYS A 253 -3.92 -17.49 -2.37
C LYS A 253 -4.62 -18.42 -3.35
N LEU A 254 -4.55 -18.12 -4.65
CA LEU A 254 -5.20 -18.91 -5.68
C LEU A 254 -4.38 -18.89 -6.98
N TYR A 255 -4.33 -20.03 -7.66
CA TYR A 255 -3.80 -20.19 -9.00
C TYR A 255 -4.94 -20.53 -9.95
N LYS A 256 -5.09 -19.76 -11.03
CA LYS A 256 -5.96 -20.10 -12.16
C LYS A 256 -5.10 -20.66 -13.28
N ILE A 257 -5.26 -21.93 -13.60
CA ILE A 257 -4.53 -22.56 -14.71
C ILE A 257 -5.16 -22.11 -16.02
N LEU A 258 -4.39 -21.37 -16.82
CA LEU A 258 -4.80 -20.83 -18.10
C LEU A 258 -4.56 -21.83 -19.23
N ARG A 259 -3.41 -22.52 -19.17
CA ARG A 259 -2.97 -23.46 -20.19
C ARG A 259 -2.10 -24.54 -19.58
N TYR A 260 -2.24 -25.74 -20.15
CA TYR A 260 -1.43 -26.90 -19.86
C TYR A 260 -0.63 -27.31 -21.12
N TYR A 261 0.62 -27.73 -20.94
CA TYR A 261 1.52 -28.18 -21.99
C TYR A 261 1.87 -29.66 -21.82
N GLU A 262 1.12 -30.54 -22.50
CA GLU A 262 1.23 -32.00 -22.35
C GLU A 262 2.62 -32.55 -22.67
N ASP A 263 3.22 -32.12 -23.78
CA ASP A 263 4.55 -32.58 -24.23
C ASP A 263 5.68 -32.23 -23.25
N TYR A 264 5.41 -31.36 -22.27
CA TYR A 264 6.38 -30.91 -21.27
C TYR A 264 6.09 -31.49 -19.88
N THR A 265 5.08 -32.34 -19.72
CA THR A 265 4.88 -33.11 -18.49
C THR A 265 6.03 -34.11 -18.31
N PHE A 266 6.47 -34.30 -17.07
CA PHE A 266 7.58 -35.20 -16.75
C PHE A 266 7.38 -35.87 -15.37
N ASP A 267 8.09 -36.98 -15.16
CA ASP A 267 8.21 -37.58 -13.83
C ASP A 267 9.25 -36.80 -13.01
N PRO A 268 8.88 -36.17 -11.87
CA PRO A 268 9.83 -35.43 -11.04
C PRO A 268 10.87 -36.30 -10.32
N GLY A 269 10.75 -37.63 -10.38
CA GLY A 269 11.68 -38.59 -9.78
C GLY A 269 12.67 -39.25 -10.74
N GLU A 270 12.59 -38.97 -12.06
CA GLU A 270 13.65 -39.29 -13.03
C GLU A 270 14.79 -38.27 -12.98
#